data_AF-A0A2S6TVL9-F1
#
_entry.id   AF-A0A2S6TVL9-F1
#
_cell.length_a   1.000
_cell.length_b   1.000
_cell.length_c   1.000
_cell.angle_alpha   90.00
_cell.angle_beta   90.00
_cell.angle_gamma   90.00
#
_symmetry.space_group_name_H-M   'P 1'
#
loop_
_entity.id
_entity.type
_entity.pdbx_description
1 polymer ?
#
loop_
_entity_poly.entity_id
_entity_poly.type
_entity_poly.pdbx_seq_one_letter_code
_entity_poly.pdbx_strand_id
1 'polypeptide(L)'
;MRDRPTGEELLALVERIEGGDGSIILPDDERYKELMIAGARAIAERQRDIGDGPEKRELRELTRILGAEVPLADLNKTLAAAIRAGDHGPGTADSAAVGRHLWQTALERVRESSPKVLGPLGLE
;
A
#
# COMPACT_ATOMS: atom_id res chain seq x y z
N MET A 1 4.95 2.55 2.52
CA MET A 1 4.36 1.32 3.12
C MET A 1 3.54 0.55 2.08
N ARG A 2 4.06 0.14 0.92
CA ARG A 2 3.24 -0.64 -0.04
C ARG A 2 3.03 -2.07 0.47
N ASP A 3 1.83 -2.60 0.27
CA ASP A 3 1.58 -4.02 0.48
C ASP A 3 2.34 -4.83 -0.56
N ARG A 4 2.83 -5.98 -0.13
CA ARG A 4 3.35 -7.01 -1.02
C ARG A 4 2.26 -8.08 -1.20
N PRO A 5 2.12 -8.65 -2.41
CA PRO A 5 2.85 -8.33 -3.64
C PRO A 5 2.53 -6.94 -4.21
N THR A 6 3.49 -6.32 -4.91
CA THR A 6 3.27 -5.09 -5.71
C THR A 6 2.39 -5.38 -6.92
N GLY A 7 1.88 -4.35 -7.60
CA GLY A 7 1.11 -4.48 -8.82
C GLY A 7 1.85 -5.20 -9.94
N GLU A 8 3.15 -4.94 -10.09
CA GLU A 8 4.02 -5.67 -11.03
C GLU A 8 4.12 -7.16 -10.65
N GLU A 9 4.32 -7.45 -9.36
CA GLU A 9 4.37 -8.83 -8.87
C GLU A 9 3.03 -9.56 -9.00
N LEU A 10 1.92 -8.84 -8.80
CA LEU A 10 0.56 -9.35 -9.03
C LEU A 10 0.34 -9.70 -10.50
N LEU A 11 0.77 -8.82 -11.41
CA LEU A 11 0.64 -9.08 -12.85
C LEU A 11 1.48 -10.30 -13.27
N ALA A 12 2.73 -10.37 -12.82
CA ALA A 12 3.60 -11.52 -13.06
C ALA A 12 3.02 -12.82 -12.49
N LEU A 13 2.37 -12.77 -11.32
CA LEU A 13 1.69 -13.93 -10.74
C LEU A 13 0.52 -14.38 -11.61
N VAL A 14 -0.29 -13.43 -12.10
CA VAL A 14 -1.42 -13.71 -12.99
C VAL A 14 -0.96 -14.31 -14.31
N GLU A 15 0.10 -13.78 -14.93
CA GLU A 15 0.66 -14.32 -16.18
C GLU A 15 1.16 -15.76 -16.01
N ARG A 16 1.78 -16.09 -14.87
CA ARG A 16 2.19 -17.46 -14.55
C ARG A 16 0.99 -18.40 -14.39
N ILE A 17 -0.07 -17.95 -13.72
CA ILE A 17 -1.32 -18.71 -13.57
C ILE A 17 -1.92 -19.03 -14.94
N GLU A 18 -2.05 -18.03 -15.81
CA GLU A 18 -2.62 -18.20 -17.15
C GLU A 18 -1.72 -19.04 -18.06
N GLY A 19 -0.40 -19.00 -17.83
CA GLY A 19 0.59 -19.88 -18.45
C GLY A 19 0.57 -21.32 -17.97
N GLY A 20 -0.30 -21.68 -17.01
CA GLY A 20 -0.45 -23.04 -16.51
C GLY A 20 0.64 -23.47 -15.52
N ASP A 21 1.23 -22.53 -14.78
CA ASP A 21 2.22 -22.84 -13.75
C ASP A 21 1.62 -23.68 -12.62
N GLY A 22 1.85 -24.99 -12.67
CA GLY A 22 1.37 -25.96 -11.70
C GLY A 22 1.98 -25.84 -10.29
N SER A 23 2.95 -24.94 -10.07
CA SER A 23 3.43 -24.61 -8.72
C SER A 23 2.47 -23.70 -7.95
N ILE A 24 1.56 -23.01 -8.67
CA ILE A 24 0.60 -22.09 -8.07
C ILE A 24 -0.69 -22.85 -7.80
N ILE A 25 -0.98 -23.05 -6.52
CA ILE A 25 -2.22 -23.69 -6.08
C ILE A 25 -3.32 -22.63 -6.00
N LEU A 26 -4.38 -22.85 -6.75
CA LEU A 26 -5.58 -22.02 -6.75
C LEU A 26 -6.74 -22.78 -6.12
N PRO A 27 -7.75 -22.06 -5.59
CA PRO A 27 -8.99 -22.67 -5.15
C PRO A 27 -9.70 -23.39 -6.29
N ASP A 28 -10.35 -24.52 -5.97
CA ASP A 28 -11.10 -25.34 -6.92
C ASP A 28 -12.39 -24.65 -7.41
N ASP A 29 -12.85 -23.62 -6.71
CA ASP A 29 -13.99 -22.80 -7.14
C ASP A 29 -13.57 -21.86 -8.29
N GLU A 30 -13.96 -22.21 -9.51
CA GLU A 30 -13.62 -21.45 -10.72
C GLU A 30 -14.10 -19.99 -10.66
N ARG A 31 -15.27 -19.72 -10.08
CA ARG A 31 -15.78 -18.35 -9.96
C ARG A 31 -14.91 -17.54 -9.00
N TYR A 32 -14.52 -18.13 -7.88
CA TYR A 32 -13.66 -17.48 -6.90
C TYR A 32 -12.26 -17.22 -7.47
N LYS A 33 -11.72 -18.17 -8.22
CA LYS A 33 -10.46 -18.05 -8.96
C LYS A 33 -10.49 -16.91 -9.98
N GLU A 34 -11.52 -16.83 -10.82
CA GLU A 34 -11.70 -15.75 -11.79
C GLU A 34 -11.74 -14.38 -11.09
N LEU A 35 -12.50 -14.27 -9.98
CA LEU A 35 -12.59 -13.04 -9.19
C LEU A 35 -11.24 -12.63 -8.58
N MET A 36 -10.45 -13.58 -8.09
CA MET A 36 -9.10 -13.28 -7.56
C MET A 36 -8.16 -12.77 -8.65
N ILE A 37 -8.16 -13.41 -9.83
CA ILE A 37 -7.32 -12.98 -10.96
C ILE A 37 -7.73 -11.58 -11.43
N ALA A 38 -9.03 -11.35 -11.62
CA ALA A 38 -9.56 -10.04 -12.01
C ALA A 38 -9.22 -8.96 -10.97
N GLY A 39 -9.34 -9.28 -9.68
CA GLY A 39 -8.98 -8.38 -8.58
C GLY A 39 -7.51 -8.01 -8.59
N ALA A 40 -6.62 -9.00 -8.75
CA ALA A 40 -5.17 -8.79 -8.85
C ALA A 40 -4.79 -7.90 -10.03
N ARG A 41 -5.34 -8.16 -11.22
CA ARG A 41 -5.15 -7.31 -12.41
C ARG A 41 -5.60 -5.87 -12.17
N ALA A 42 -6.80 -5.69 -11.61
CA ALA A 42 -7.33 -4.36 -11.36
C ALA A 42 -6.48 -3.56 -10.34
N ILE A 43 -5.90 -4.22 -9.33
CA ILE A 43 -4.94 -3.58 -8.41
C ILE A 43 -3.67 -3.18 -9.15
N ALA A 44 -3.12 -4.08 -9.96
CA ALA A 44 -1.91 -3.83 -10.74
C ALA A 44 -2.07 -2.64 -11.69
N GLU A 45 -3.18 -2.58 -12.41
CA GLU A 45 -3.52 -1.47 -13.32
C GLU A 45 -3.59 -0.14 -12.57
N ARG A 46 -4.30 -0.09 -11.44
CA ARG A 46 -4.37 1.16 -10.64
C ARG A 46 -3.02 1.60 -10.13
N GLN A 47 -2.19 0.68 -9.64
CA GLN A 47 -0.83 1.04 -9.20
C GLN A 47 0.03 1.56 -10.35
N ARG A 48 -0.09 0.98 -11.54
CA ARG A 48 0.59 1.48 -12.74
C ARG A 48 0.11 2.88 -13.12
N ASP A 49 -1.19 3.11 -13.12
CA ASP A 49 -1.80 4.39 -13.52
C ASP A 49 -1.49 5.51 -12.51
N ILE A 50 -1.43 5.17 -11.22
CA ILE A 50 -1.03 6.08 -10.14
C ILE A 50 0.49 6.36 -10.16
N GLY A 51 1.28 5.36 -10.54
CA GLY A 51 2.75 5.42 -10.59
C GLY A 51 3.40 5.64 -9.22
N ASP A 52 4.56 6.30 -9.23
CA ASP A 52 5.39 6.50 -8.03
C ASP A 52 5.06 7.79 -7.24
N GLY A 53 4.01 8.50 -7.66
CA GLY A 53 3.60 9.77 -7.04
C GLY A 53 3.39 9.66 -5.52
N PRO A 54 2.62 8.67 -5.03
CA PRO A 54 2.44 8.40 -3.61
C PRO A 54 3.76 8.16 -2.87
N GLU A 55 4.63 7.27 -3.37
CA GLU A 55 5.89 6.93 -2.69
C GLU A 55 6.84 8.11 -2.62
N LYS A 56 6.89 8.94 -3.67
CA LYS A 56 7.68 10.18 -3.67
C LYS A 56 7.14 11.19 -2.66
N ARG A 57 5.82 11.26 -2.47
CA ARG A 57 5.22 12.10 -1.40
C ARG A 57 5.54 11.53 -0.03
N GLU A 58 5.34 10.23 0.18
CA GLU A 58 5.62 9.52 1.43
C GLU A 58 7.08 9.73 1.87
N LEU A 59 8.03 9.56 0.94
CA LEU A 59 9.45 9.80 1.18
C LEU A 59 9.73 11.21 1.65
N ARG A 60 9.20 12.23 0.95
CA ARG A 60 9.40 13.64 1.35
C ARG A 60 8.81 13.94 2.72
N GLU A 61 7.62 13.42 3.00
CA GLU A 61 6.96 13.63 4.29
C GLU A 61 7.73 12.97 5.42
N LEU A 62 8.14 11.70 5.26
CA LEU A 62 8.88 10.96 6.28
C LEU A 62 10.28 11.52 6.51
N THR A 63 10.99 11.94 5.45
CA THR A 63 12.26 12.65 5.60
C THR A 63 12.10 13.92 6.43
N ARG A 64 10.98 14.65 6.27
CA ARG A 64 10.70 15.84 7.08
C ARG A 64 10.37 15.50 8.54
N ILE A 65 9.57 14.45 8.77
CA ILE A 65 9.15 14.04 10.11
C ILE A 65 10.34 13.48 10.91
N LEU A 66 11.16 12.64 10.29
CA LEU A 66 12.23 11.91 10.95
C LEU A 66 13.60 12.59 10.84
N GLY A 67 13.73 13.62 9.99
CA GLY A 67 15.00 14.33 9.77
C GLY A 67 16.09 13.46 9.14
N ALA A 68 15.73 12.41 8.39
CA ALA A 68 16.67 11.45 7.83
C ALA A 68 16.49 11.26 6.31
N GLU A 69 17.61 11.19 5.60
CA GLU A 69 17.67 10.91 4.16
C GLU A 69 18.10 9.45 3.92
N VAL A 70 17.20 8.52 4.27
CA VAL A 70 17.40 7.09 4.08
C VAL A 70 16.28 6.51 3.21
N PRO A 71 16.43 5.28 2.67
CA PRO A 71 15.39 4.67 1.85
C PRO A 71 14.02 4.66 2.54
N LEU A 72 12.96 4.78 1.75
CA LEU A 72 11.57 4.84 2.24
C LEU A 72 11.21 3.65 3.16
N ALA A 73 11.73 2.47 2.86
CA ALA A 73 11.50 1.28 3.69
C ALA A 73 12.10 1.44 5.10
N ASP A 74 13.25 2.08 5.23
CA ASP A 74 13.91 2.28 6.51
C ASP A 74 13.28 3.44 7.29
N LEU A 75 12.86 4.51 6.60
CA LEU A 75 12.03 5.55 7.21
C LEU A 75 10.74 4.97 7.81
N ASN A 76 10.08 4.06 7.09
CA ASN A 76 8.88 3.39 7.59
C ASN A 76 9.14 2.52 8.83
N LYS A 77 10.24 1.78 8.86
CA LYS A 77 10.64 0.99 10.03
C LYS A 77 10.94 1.90 11.22
N THR A 78 11.64 3.01 10.99
CA THR A 78 11.99 4.00 12.01
C THR A 78 10.74 4.65 12.59
N LEU A 79 9.82 5.14 11.74
CA LEU A 79 8.54 5.69 12.20
C LEU A 79 7.75 4.67 13.02
N ALA A 80 7.67 3.42 12.54
CA ALA A 80 6.96 2.37 13.28
C ALA A 80 7.59 2.07 14.65
N ALA A 81 8.92 2.12 14.75
CA ALA A 81 9.62 1.96 16.03
C ALA A 81 9.32 3.13 16.99
N ALA A 82 9.40 4.37 16.50
CA ALA A 82 9.11 5.58 17.27
C ALA A 82 7.66 5.62 17.77
N ILE A 83 6.69 5.23 16.92
CA ILE A 83 5.29 5.11 17.33
C ILE A 83 5.13 4.08 18.46
N ARG A 84 5.79 2.92 18.37
CA ARG A 84 5.73 1.89 19.44
C ARG A 84 6.39 2.34 20.73
N ALA A 85 7.41 3.20 20.65
CA ALA A 85 8.07 3.79 21.80
C ALA A 85 7.24 4.91 22.45
N GLY A 86 6.24 5.43 21.75
CA GLY A 86 5.37 6.53 22.21
C GLY A 86 5.86 7.92 21.80
N ASP A 87 6.90 8.02 20.98
CA ASP A 87 7.59 9.29 20.64
C ASP A 87 6.73 10.26 19.82
N HIS A 88 5.63 9.78 19.23
CA HIS A 88 4.68 10.57 18.43
C HIS A 88 3.23 10.48 18.96
N GLY A 89 3.09 10.06 20.22
CA GLY A 89 1.80 9.88 20.88
C GLY A 89 1.07 11.21 21.15
N PRO A 90 -0.18 11.15 21.67
CA PRO A 90 -0.92 12.35 22.05
C PRO A 90 -0.12 13.25 23.00
N GLY A 91 -0.06 14.54 22.70
CA GLY A 91 0.66 15.53 23.50
C GLY A 91 2.07 15.86 23.01
N THR A 92 2.61 15.15 22.01
CA THR A 92 3.85 15.56 21.34
C THR A 92 3.56 16.65 20.30
N ALA A 93 4.55 17.51 20.02
CA ALA A 93 4.40 18.63 19.09
C ALA A 93 4.10 18.17 17.64
N ASP A 94 4.51 16.97 17.28
CA ASP A 94 4.41 16.39 15.93
C ASP A 94 3.30 15.35 15.77
N SER A 95 2.58 15.00 16.84
CA SER A 95 1.53 13.97 16.84
C SER A 95 0.49 14.19 15.73
N ALA A 96 0.06 15.44 15.52
CA ALA A 96 -0.87 15.79 14.46
C ALA A 96 -0.28 15.62 13.05
N ALA A 97 1.01 15.88 12.86
CA ALA A 97 1.68 15.69 11.56
C ALA A 97 1.82 14.20 11.23
N VAL A 98 2.23 13.39 12.21
CA VAL A 98 2.32 11.94 12.08
C VAL A 98 0.95 11.33 11.82
N GLY A 99 -0.09 11.75 12.57
CA GLY A 99 -1.47 11.29 12.34
C GLY A 99 -1.97 11.59 10.93
N ARG A 100 -1.72 12.80 10.41
CA ARG A 100 -2.06 13.16 9.02
C ARG A 100 -1.31 12.29 8.00
N HIS A 101 -0.02 12.07 8.21
CA HIS A 101 0.79 11.22 7.34
C HIS A 101 0.22 9.80 7.27
N LEU A 102 -0.02 9.16 8.43
CA LEU A 102 -0.59 7.81 8.52
C LEU A 102 -1.96 7.73 7.84
N TRP A 103 -2.81 8.73 8.04
CA TRP A 103 -4.12 8.80 7.40
C TRP A 103 -4.02 8.88 5.88
N GLN A 104 -3.16 9.76 5.35
CA GLN A 104 -2.99 9.91 3.91
C GLN A 104 -2.43 8.63 3.27
N THR A 105 -1.40 8.02 3.87
CA THR A 105 -0.84 6.76 3.38
C THR A 105 -1.87 5.63 3.42
N ALA A 106 -2.73 5.58 4.45
CA ALA A 106 -3.82 4.60 4.51
C ALA A 106 -4.85 4.82 3.38
N LEU A 107 -5.25 6.06 3.12
CA LEU A 107 -6.18 6.38 2.03
C LEU A 107 -5.61 6.02 0.66
N GLU A 108 -4.34 6.36 0.40
CA GLU A 108 -3.65 6.01 -0.85
C GLU A 108 -3.64 4.49 -1.06
N ARG A 109 -3.35 3.70 -0.02
CA ARG A 109 -3.41 2.23 -0.07
C ARG A 109 -4.80 1.70 -0.38
N VAL A 110 -5.84 2.30 0.21
CA VAL A 110 -7.23 1.88 -0.06
C VAL A 110 -7.65 2.21 -1.49
N ARG A 111 -7.23 3.37 -2.04
CA ARG A 111 -7.48 3.73 -3.44
C ARG A 111 -6.90 2.71 -4.42
N GLU A 112 -5.72 2.17 -4.12
CA GLU A 112 -5.08 1.13 -4.93
C GLU A 112 -5.78 -0.23 -4.78
N SER A 113 -6.03 -0.67 -3.55
CA SER A 113 -6.47 -2.04 -3.26
C SER A 113 -7.98 -2.27 -3.34
N SER A 114 -8.80 -1.30 -2.89
CA SER A 114 -10.24 -1.47 -2.73
C SER A 114 -10.99 -0.13 -2.77
N PRO A 115 -10.91 0.65 -3.86
CA PRO A 115 -11.45 2.01 -3.91
C PRO A 115 -12.96 2.08 -3.63
N LYS A 116 -13.71 1.00 -3.93
CA LYS A 116 -15.16 0.89 -3.67
C LYS A 116 -15.58 1.13 -2.22
N VAL A 117 -14.67 0.99 -1.24
CA VAL A 117 -15.01 1.26 0.16
C VAL A 117 -14.98 2.75 0.51
N LEU A 118 -14.41 3.60 -0.34
CA LEU A 118 -14.26 5.03 -0.11
C LEU A 118 -15.56 5.81 -0.36
N GLY A 119 -16.35 5.40 -1.35
CA GLY A 119 -17.64 6.00 -1.69
C GLY A 119 -18.61 6.09 -0.51
N PRO A 120 -18.95 4.97 0.14
CA PRO A 120 -19.84 4.97 1.31
C PRO A 120 -19.35 5.81 2.49
N LEU A 121 -18.04 6.12 2.54
CA LEU A 121 -17.41 6.92 3.59
C LEU A 121 -17.28 8.41 3.20
N GLY A 122 -17.59 8.78 1.96
CA GLY A 122 -17.38 10.14 1.44
C GLY A 122 -15.89 10.50 1.27
N LEU A 123 -15.05 9.51 0.95
CA LEU A 123 -13.58 9.62 0.92
C LEU A 123 -12.96 9.37 -0.46
N GLU A 124 -13.75 9.40 -1.53
CA GLU A 124 -13.27 9.19 -2.91
C GLU A 124 -12.25 10.27 -3.33
#